data_AF-K2RJS9-F1
#
_entry.id   AF-K2RJS9-F1
#
_cell.length_a   1.000
_cell.length_b   1.000
_cell.length_c   1.000
_cell.angle_alpha   90.00
_cell.angle_beta   90.00
_cell.angle_gamma   90.00
#
_symmetry.space_group_name_H-M   'P 1'
#
loop_
_entity.id
_entity.type
_entity.pdbx_description
1 polymer ?
#
loop_
_entity_poly.entity_id
_entity_poly.type
_entity_poly.pdbx_seq_one_letter_code
_entity_poly.pdbx_strand_id
1 'polypeptide(L)'
;MAAISALSTFRRAVSVATYVSGLAVATYDKHENSKSKVSTALTLDPAPGNSAGPVLPEAFVSYAFEFSSFPDFAGNSTSGPNLFSDNLLNNIGNITGTKPYIRVGGNTQDYAVYDPTLPVSLIGIIDPQRQPNYPTNVTVGPSFFESYTTWPGCRYVHGFNLARSNGTYGDVDLLGPVEPACRALSNDNLLYWEIGNEVDVYAQGRFAVRAPGWDEAGFTHEWLNASRRVRARMDEACPDLATGEKFKFWLPSYGDPSNGFDTIRPWELGIDEDGVVAEASGH
;
A
#
# COMPACT_ATOMS: atom_id res chain seq x y z
N MET A 1 -11.82 20.55 -47.97
CA MET A 1 -11.79 19.39 -47.06
C MET A 1 -10.84 19.71 -45.94
N ALA A 2 -11.33 19.62 -44.71
CA ALA A 2 -10.72 20.20 -43.53
C ALA A 2 -9.38 19.55 -43.14
N ALA A 3 -8.39 20.41 -42.89
CA ALA A 3 -7.19 20.08 -42.13
C ALA A 3 -7.54 20.17 -40.64
N ILE A 4 -7.18 19.15 -39.86
CA ILE A 4 -7.16 19.23 -38.39
C ILE A 4 -5.74 18.94 -37.93
N SER A 5 -5.16 20.01 -37.36
CA SER A 5 -3.88 20.13 -36.72
C SER A 5 -3.84 19.34 -35.41
N ALA A 6 -2.83 18.50 -35.22
CA ALA A 6 -2.47 17.93 -33.92
C ALA A 6 -1.80 19.03 -33.08
N LEU A 7 -2.50 19.50 -32.04
CA LEU A 7 -1.95 20.36 -31.01
C LEU A 7 -1.35 19.48 -29.90
N SER A 8 -0.02 19.45 -29.84
CA SER A 8 0.75 18.96 -28.71
C SER A 8 0.64 19.96 -27.56
N THR A 9 -0.11 19.61 -26.51
CA THR A 9 -0.18 20.44 -25.30
C THR A 9 1.04 20.17 -24.42
N PHE A 10 2.07 20.99 -24.57
CA PHE A 10 3.17 21.09 -23.60
C PHE A 10 2.59 21.55 -22.26
N ARG A 11 2.46 20.65 -21.28
CA ARG A 11 2.33 21.06 -19.88
C ARG A 11 3.71 21.52 -19.40
N ARG A 12 3.87 22.84 -19.28
CA ARG A 12 5.01 23.45 -18.58
C ARG A 12 5.05 22.90 -17.15
N ALA A 13 6.13 22.21 -16.80
CA ALA A 13 6.49 21.98 -15.43
C ALA A 13 6.72 23.34 -14.77
N VAL A 14 5.90 23.67 -13.78
CA VAL A 14 6.14 24.81 -12.90
C VAL A 14 7.23 24.36 -11.92
N SER A 15 8.41 24.99 -11.99
CA SER A 15 9.44 24.82 -10.97
C SER A 15 8.90 25.32 -9.63
N VAL A 16 8.58 24.41 -8.73
CA VAL A 16 8.41 24.72 -7.32
C VAL A 16 9.80 24.73 -6.70
N ALA A 17 10.34 25.92 -6.50
CA ALA A 17 11.58 26.10 -5.75
C ALA A 17 11.25 25.98 -4.25
N THR A 18 11.42 24.80 -3.67
CA THR A 18 11.38 24.62 -2.22
C THR A 18 12.75 25.02 -1.65
N TYR A 19 12.77 26.15 -0.93
CA TYR A 19 13.92 26.59 -0.15
C TYR A 19 14.13 25.64 1.03
N VAL A 20 15.25 24.92 1.05
CA VAL A 20 15.80 24.34 2.28
C VAL A 20 17.05 25.12 2.64
N SER A 21 16.91 26.06 3.57
CA SER A 21 18.05 26.73 4.20
C SER A 21 18.81 25.73 5.08
N GLY A 22 19.95 25.28 4.56
CA GLY A 22 21.11 24.66 5.22
C GLY A 22 20.92 23.95 6.57
N LEU A 23 20.93 22.62 6.54
CA LEU A 23 21.40 21.83 7.69
C LEU A 23 22.94 21.74 7.63
N ALA A 24 23.62 22.39 8.58
CA ALA A 24 25.01 22.09 8.87
C ALA A 24 25.07 20.75 9.64
N VAL A 25 25.52 19.69 8.98
CA VAL A 25 25.87 18.43 9.66
C VAL A 25 27.19 18.64 10.38
N ALA A 26 27.14 18.83 11.71
CA ALA A 26 28.33 18.79 12.54
C ALA A 26 28.66 17.33 12.87
N THR A 27 29.72 16.79 12.25
CA THR A 27 30.30 15.51 12.67
C THR A 27 30.99 15.70 14.02
N TYR A 28 30.52 15.01 15.06
CA TYR A 28 31.18 14.96 16.36
C TYR A 28 32.43 14.07 16.27
N ASP A 29 33.60 14.67 16.14
CA ASP A 29 34.89 13.96 16.17
C ASP A 29 35.45 14.05 17.60
N LYS A 30 35.76 12.89 18.20
CA LYS A 30 36.22 12.82 19.59
C LYS A 30 37.57 13.51 19.74
N HIS A 31 37.64 14.35 20.75
CA HIS A 31 38.76 15.20 21.16
C HIS A 31 40.13 14.50 21.16
N GLU A 32 41.02 14.82 20.21
CA GLU A 32 42.46 14.93 20.43
C GLU A 32 43.06 16.00 19.49
N ASN A 33 43.70 17.01 20.09
CA ASN A 33 44.59 18.03 19.50
C ASN A 33 44.61 18.18 17.96
N SER A 34 43.79 19.07 17.40
CA SER A 34 43.98 19.53 16.02
C SER A 34 43.35 20.91 15.78
N LYS A 35 44.10 21.76 15.09
CA LYS A 35 43.79 23.12 14.63
C LYS A 35 42.36 23.22 14.08
N SER A 36 41.70 24.35 14.36
CA SER A 36 40.37 24.75 13.85
C SER A 36 40.11 24.21 12.44
N LYS A 37 39.30 23.15 12.32
CA LYS A 37 38.75 22.69 11.05
C LYS A 37 37.63 23.67 10.70
N VAL A 38 37.91 24.60 9.80
CA VAL A 38 36.89 25.44 9.17
C VAL A 38 35.89 24.50 8.50
N SER A 39 34.66 24.44 9.02
CA SER A 39 33.55 23.75 8.36
C SER A 39 33.33 24.46 7.02
N THR A 40 33.71 23.81 5.93
CA THR A 40 33.43 24.31 4.59
C THR A 40 31.99 23.90 4.29
N ALA A 41 31.09 24.87 4.17
CA ALA A 41 29.72 24.60 3.80
C ALA A 41 29.70 23.87 2.45
N LEU A 42 29.23 22.63 2.43
CA LEU A 42 28.98 21.91 1.19
C LEU A 42 27.84 22.65 0.48
N THR A 43 28.19 23.39 -0.58
CA THR A 43 27.19 24.06 -1.41
C THR A 43 26.69 23.01 -2.39
N LEU A 44 25.49 22.49 -2.17
CA LEU A 44 24.83 21.61 -3.12
C LEU A 44 24.44 22.43 -4.35
N ASP A 45 24.83 21.96 -5.53
CA ASP A 45 24.34 22.55 -6.78
C ASP A 45 22.83 22.29 -6.87
N PRO A 46 21.99 23.33 -6.99
CA PRO A 46 20.54 23.15 -7.09
C PRO A 46 20.12 22.44 -8.39
N ALA A 47 21.00 22.35 -9.39
CA ALA A 47 20.75 21.60 -10.61
C ALA A 47 21.53 20.27 -10.58
N PRO A 48 20.86 19.13 -10.86
CA PRO A 48 21.57 17.88 -11.09
C PRO A 48 22.55 18.09 -12.26
N GLY A 49 23.84 17.78 -12.06
CA GLY A 49 24.82 17.85 -13.14
C GLY A 49 24.46 16.90 -14.29
N ASN A 50 25.06 17.09 -15.47
CA ASN A 50 24.77 16.26 -16.66
C ASN A 50 25.04 14.75 -16.48
N SER A 51 25.70 14.35 -15.39
CA SER A 51 25.96 12.96 -15.01
C SER A 51 25.03 12.44 -13.89
N ALA A 52 24.03 13.22 -13.48
CA ALA A 52 23.07 12.79 -12.47
C ALA A 52 22.19 11.65 -13.01
N GLY A 53 21.82 10.73 -12.12
CA GLY A 53 20.87 9.66 -12.41
C GLY A 53 19.44 10.20 -12.64
N PRO A 54 18.48 9.30 -12.91
CA PRO A 54 17.08 9.69 -13.05
C PRO A 54 16.57 10.38 -11.77
N VAL A 55 15.54 11.21 -11.94
CA VAL A 55 14.84 11.86 -10.82
C VAL A 55 14.29 10.78 -9.89
N LEU A 56 14.51 10.95 -8.59
CA LEU A 56 13.93 10.05 -7.60
C LEU A 56 12.39 10.14 -7.67
N PRO A 57 11.68 9.01 -7.74
CA PRO A 57 10.23 8.99 -7.68
C PRO A 57 9.69 9.71 -6.45
N GLU A 58 8.49 10.27 -6.59
CA GLU A 58 7.73 10.79 -5.46
C GLU A 58 7.57 9.70 -4.39
N ALA A 59 7.68 10.08 -3.10
CA ALA A 59 7.56 9.16 -1.98
C ALA A 59 8.47 7.91 -2.09
N PHE A 60 9.68 8.07 -2.64
CA PHE A 60 10.67 6.99 -2.80
C PHE A 60 10.87 6.16 -1.53
N VAL A 61 10.83 6.80 -0.36
CA VAL A 61 10.76 6.12 0.94
C VAL A 61 9.29 6.01 1.34
N SER A 62 8.79 4.77 1.38
CA SER A 62 7.42 4.43 1.70
C SER A 62 7.37 3.26 2.70
N TYR A 63 6.23 3.06 3.36
CA TYR A 63 6.08 2.05 4.41
C TYR A 63 4.96 1.06 4.08
N ALA A 64 5.20 -0.20 4.41
CA ALA A 64 4.17 -1.22 4.48
C ALA A 64 3.92 -1.58 5.95
N PHE A 65 2.64 -1.63 6.33
CA PHE A 65 2.20 -2.12 7.64
C PHE A 65 1.47 -3.43 7.45
N GLU A 66 1.74 -4.38 8.35
CA GLU A 66 0.84 -5.50 8.55
C GLU A 66 -0.54 -4.96 8.92
N PHE A 67 -1.55 -5.46 8.22
CA PHE A 67 -2.96 -5.07 8.31
C PHE A 67 -3.40 -5.07 9.77
N SER A 68 -3.03 -6.10 10.53
CA SER A 68 -3.42 -6.20 11.94
C SER A 68 -2.77 -5.19 12.88
N SER A 69 -1.67 -4.58 12.46
CA SER A 69 -0.92 -3.61 13.28
C SER A 69 -1.23 -2.17 12.91
N PHE A 70 -1.83 -1.92 11.75
CA PHE A 70 -2.09 -0.57 11.26
C PHE A 70 -2.79 0.35 12.26
N PRO A 71 -3.86 -0.07 12.97
CA PRO A 71 -4.53 0.79 13.96
C PRO A 71 -3.65 1.17 15.15
N ASP A 72 -2.68 0.35 15.55
CA ASP A 72 -1.77 0.67 16.65
C ASP A 72 -0.78 1.76 16.25
N PHE A 73 -0.31 1.71 15.00
CA PHE A 73 0.59 2.72 14.46
C PHE A 73 -0.12 4.00 14.09
N ALA A 74 -1.35 3.93 13.58
CA ALA A 74 -2.09 5.09 13.08
C ALA A 74 -2.98 5.74 14.13
N GLY A 75 -3.56 4.96 15.05
CA GLY A 75 -4.71 5.38 15.85
C GLY A 75 -6.02 5.33 15.07
N ASN A 76 -7.11 5.85 15.64
CA ASN A 76 -8.41 6.00 14.97
C ASN A 76 -9.17 7.22 15.54
N SER A 77 -10.45 7.41 15.17
CA SER A 77 -11.20 8.58 15.63
C SER A 77 -11.47 8.57 17.14
N THR A 78 -11.50 7.39 17.75
CA THR A 78 -11.79 7.18 19.18
C THR A 78 -10.54 7.36 20.04
N SER A 79 -9.40 6.79 19.63
CA SER A 79 -8.12 6.91 20.36
C SER A 79 -7.34 8.19 20.01
N GLY A 80 -7.67 8.83 18.88
CA GLY A 80 -6.87 9.89 18.27
C GLY A 80 -5.68 9.34 17.48
N PRO A 81 -4.99 10.20 16.70
CA PRO A 81 -3.80 9.80 15.96
C PRO A 81 -2.67 9.41 16.92
N ASN A 82 -1.92 8.36 16.56
CA ASN A 82 -0.65 8.09 17.23
C ASN A 82 0.38 9.14 16.77
N LEU A 83 0.65 10.09 17.66
CA LEU A 83 1.51 11.25 17.37
C LEU A 83 2.98 10.86 17.11
N PHE A 84 3.45 9.73 17.61
CA PHE A 84 4.82 9.29 17.34
C PHE A 84 4.98 8.95 15.86
N SER A 85 4.08 8.13 15.32
CA SER A 85 4.08 7.74 13.91
C SER A 85 3.84 8.94 13.00
N ASP A 86 2.86 9.79 13.31
CA ASP A 86 2.59 10.96 12.47
C ASP A 86 3.78 11.94 12.45
N ASN A 87 4.43 12.18 13.60
CA ASN A 87 5.64 13.01 13.64
C ASN A 87 6.79 12.45 12.79
N LEU A 88 6.97 11.12 12.78
CA LEU A 88 7.96 10.49 11.91
C LEU A 88 7.63 10.72 10.43
N LEU A 89 6.38 10.48 10.03
CA LEU A 89 5.91 10.67 8.64
C LEU A 89 6.01 12.13 8.21
N ASN A 90 5.66 13.08 9.09
CA ASN A 90 5.83 14.52 8.89
C ASN A 90 7.30 14.88 8.66
N ASN A 91 8.21 14.35 9.48
CA ASN A 91 9.65 14.64 9.34
C ASN A 91 10.21 14.12 8.02
N ILE A 92 9.80 12.91 7.60
CA ILE A 92 10.22 12.37 6.29
C ILE A 92 9.67 13.26 5.18
N GLY A 93 8.38 13.61 5.21
CA GLY A 93 7.78 14.50 4.22
C GLY A 93 8.44 15.88 4.15
N ASN A 94 8.88 16.44 5.28
CA ASN A 94 9.61 17.71 5.32
C ASN A 94 11.01 17.61 4.68
N ILE A 95 11.64 16.43 4.69
CA ILE A 95 12.95 16.19 4.10
C ILE A 95 12.83 15.87 2.61
N THR A 96 11.84 15.07 2.22
CA THR A 96 11.69 14.53 0.85
C THR A 96 10.73 15.32 -0.03
N GLY A 97 9.94 16.23 0.55
CA GLY A 97 8.92 17.03 -0.13
C GLY A 97 7.53 16.38 -0.20
N THR A 98 7.43 15.07 0.06
CA THR A 98 6.17 14.32 0.08
C THR A 98 6.17 13.31 1.22
N LYS A 99 5.06 13.22 1.97
CA LYS A 99 4.92 12.16 2.99
C LYS A 99 5.01 10.76 2.36
N PRO A 100 5.54 9.76 3.09
CA PRO A 100 5.56 8.39 2.63
C PRO A 100 4.20 7.89 2.15
N TYR A 101 4.20 7.09 1.08
CA TYR A 101 3.03 6.28 0.73
C TYR A 101 2.95 5.08 1.67
N ILE A 102 1.74 4.64 1.97
CA ILE A 102 1.47 3.64 3.00
C ILE A 102 0.72 2.46 2.39
N ARG A 103 1.29 1.26 2.43
CA ARG A 103 0.60 0.01 2.09
C ARG A 103 0.10 -0.65 3.37
N VAL A 104 -1.20 -0.94 3.45
CA VAL A 104 -1.81 -1.65 4.58
C VAL A 104 -2.26 -3.01 4.08
N GLY A 105 -1.52 -4.05 4.46
CA GLY A 105 -1.74 -5.38 3.92
C GLY A 105 -0.90 -6.45 4.62
N GLY A 106 -0.19 -7.28 3.88
CA GLY A 106 0.68 -8.30 4.46
C GLY A 106 -0.09 -9.58 4.79
N ASN A 107 0.58 -10.52 5.44
CA ASN A 107 -0.02 -11.82 5.75
C ASN A 107 -1.29 -11.68 6.59
N THR A 108 -1.34 -10.66 7.46
CA THR A 108 -2.47 -10.44 8.37
C THR A 108 -3.74 -9.97 7.67
N GLN A 109 -3.66 -9.43 6.44
CA GLN A 109 -4.85 -9.08 5.65
C GLN A 109 -5.64 -10.33 5.25
N ASP A 110 -4.93 -11.41 4.95
CA ASP A 110 -5.51 -12.66 4.48
C ASP A 110 -6.11 -13.50 5.61
N TYR A 111 -5.93 -13.07 6.86
CA TYR A 111 -6.62 -13.60 8.03
C TYR A 111 -7.87 -12.80 8.44
N ALA A 112 -8.03 -11.58 7.90
CA ALA A 112 -9.03 -10.63 8.36
C ALA A 112 -10.47 -11.02 7.98
N VAL A 113 -11.37 -10.89 8.95
CA VAL A 113 -12.83 -11.02 8.82
C VAL A 113 -13.46 -9.70 9.23
N TYR A 114 -14.39 -9.20 8.43
CA TYR A 114 -15.11 -7.97 8.76
C TYR A 114 -16.35 -8.25 9.61
N ASP A 115 -16.45 -7.56 10.74
CA ASP A 115 -17.65 -7.55 11.59
C ASP A 115 -18.14 -6.10 11.76
N PRO A 116 -19.25 -5.72 11.11
CA PRO A 116 -19.77 -4.36 11.19
C PRO A 116 -20.28 -3.98 12.58
N THR A 117 -20.42 -4.95 13.49
CA THR A 117 -20.88 -4.74 14.87
C THR A 117 -19.75 -4.69 15.90
N LEU A 118 -18.51 -4.93 15.47
CA LEU A 118 -17.36 -4.92 16.37
C LEU A 118 -17.11 -3.48 16.88
N PRO A 119 -17.12 -3.26 18.22
CA PRO A 119 -17.02 -1.91 18.79
C PRO A 119 -15.58 -1.37 18.85
N VAL A 120 -14.59 -2.21 18.50
CA VAL A 120 -13.17 -1.87 18.47
C VAL A 120 -12.65 -1.98 17.03
N SER A 121 -11.51 -1.35 16.74
CA SER A 121 -10.94 -1.39 15.39
C SER A 121 -10.59 -2.81 14.98
N LEU A 122 -9.98 -3.57 15.89
CA LEU A 122 -9.46 -4.89 15.58
C LEU A 122 -9.39 -5.76 16.84
N ILE A 123 -9.72 -7.05 16.67
CA ILE A 123 -9.35 -8.13 17.58
C ILE A 123 -8.41 -9.06 16.84
N GLY A 124 -7.16 -9.15 17.30
CA GLY A 124 -6.13 -10.03 16.75
C GLY A 124 -5.72 -11.06 17.78
N ILE A 125 -5.91 -12.35 17.48
CA ILE A 125 -5.50 -13.45 18.34
C ILE A 125 -4.36 -14.21 17.68
N ILE A 126 -3.24 -14.30 18.40
CA ILE A 126 -2.09 -15.12 18.02
C ILE A 126 -2.41 -16.58 18.34
N ASP A 127 -2.28 -17.44 17.33
CA ASP A 127 -2.24 -18.89 17.49
C ASP A 127 -0.78 -19.35 17.36
N PRO A 128 -0.07 -19.61 18.48
CA PRO A 128 1.34 -19.97 18.44
C PRO A 128 1.62 -21.29 17.70
N GLN A 129 0.63 -22.16 17.49
CA GLN A 129 0.81 -23.37 16.72
C GLN A 129 0.82 -23.10 15.21
N ARG A 130 0.18 -22.01 14.79
CA ARG A 130 0.11 -21.57 13.40
C ARG A 130 1.21 -20.57 13.07
N GLN A 131 1.25 -19.46 13.80
CA GLN A 131 2.23 -18.38 13.65
C GLN A 131 2.41 -17.66 14.99
N PRO A 132 3.62 -17.66 15.59
CA PRO A 132 3.84 -17.09 16.92
C PRO A 132 4.03 -15.56 16.93
N ASN A 133 4.28 -14.94 15.78
CA ASN A 133 4.74 -13.54 15.70
C ASN A 133 3.64 -12.54 15.33
N TYR A 134 2.51 -12.99 14.81
CA TYR A 134 1.38 -12.13 14.38
C TYR A 134 0.07 -12.89 14.47
N PRO A 135 -1.08 -12.20 14.58
CA PRO A 135 -2.37 -12.85 14.71
C PRO A 135 -2.79 -13.55 13.41
N THR A 136 -3.33 -14.76 13.54
CA THR A 136 -3.93 -15.52 12.42
C THR A 136 -5.44 -15.66 12.56
N ASN A 137 -6.01 -15.07 13.61
CA ASN A 137 -7.43 -14.85 13.76
C ASN A 137 -7.64 -13.35 13.98
N VAL A 138 -8.07 -12.67 12.92
CA VAL A 138 -8.16 -11.21 12.85
C VAL A 138 -9.62 -10.87 12.53
N THR A 139 -10.28 -10.15 13.43
CA THR A 139 -11.60 -9.56 13.19
C THR A 139 -11.47 -8.05 13.18
N VAL A 140 -11.99 -7.38 12.16
CA VAL A 140 -11.93 -5.92 12.03
C VAL A 140 -13.32 -5.30 12.03
N GLY A 141 -13.43 -4.18 12.73
CA GLY A 141 -14.65 -3.38 12.84
C GLY A 141 -14.58 -2.10 12.02
N PRO A 142 -15.67 -1.31 11.98
CA PRO A 142 -15.70 -0.06 11.23
C PRO A 142 -14.59 0.93 11.60
N SER A 143 -14.20 0.99 12.89
CA SER A 143 -13.18 1.93 13.37
C SER A 143 -11.75 1.55 12.98
N PHE A 144 -11.53 0.39 12.36
CA PHE A 144 -10.27 0.08 11.66
C PHE A 144 -10.01 1.08 10.54
N PHE A 145 -11.03 1.40 9.75
CA PHE A 145 -10.87 2.21 8.54
C PHE A 145 -10.66 3.69 8.87
N GLU A 146 -11.06 4.13 10.06
CA GLU A 146 -10.78 5.49 10.53
C GLU A 146 -9.26 5.77 10.61
N SER A 147 -8.43 4.73 10.76
CA SER A 147 -6.97 4.84 10.76
C SER A 147 -6.40 5.45 9.47
N TYR A 148 -7.10 5.33 8.33
CA TYR A 148 -6.69 5.99 7.07
C TYR A 148 -6.84 7.52 7.11
N THR A 149 -7.50 8.08 8.13
CA THR A 149 -7.76 9.51 8.25
C THR A 149 -6.86 10.20 9.27
N THR A 150 -6.03 9.45 10.00
CA THR A 150 -5.23 9.97 11.12
C THR A 150 -3.90 10.56 10.69
N TRP A 151 -3.44 10.33 9.45
CA TRP A 151 -2.20 10.92 8.90
C TRP A 151 -2.48 11.78 7.65
N PRO A 152 -2.91 13.05 7.84
CA PRO A 152 -3.15 13.97 6.73
C PRO A 152 -1.94 14.08 5.79
N GLY A 153 -2.21 14.03 4.48
CA GLY A 153 -1.18 14.10 3.43
C GLY A 153 -0.52 12.76 3.08
N CYS A 154 -0.78 11.68 3.82
CA CYS A 154 -0.43 10.34 3.36
C CYS A 154 -1.43 9.85 2.31
N ARG A 155 -0.96 8.97 1.41
CA ARG A 155 -1.81 8.23 0.48
C ARG A 155 -1.58 6.73 0.67
N TYR A 156 -2.59 5.93 0.36
CA TYR A 156 -2.68 4.56 0.84
C TYR A 156 -2.95 3.53 -0.25
N VAL A 157 -2.36 2.36 -0.08
CA VAL A 157 -2.84 1.12 -0.69
C VAL A 157 -3.56 0.30 0.36
N HIS A 158 -4.79 -0.13 0.05
CA HIS A 158 -5.60 -0.97 0.91
C HIS A 158 -5.71 -2.39 0.37
N GLY A 159 -5.35 -3.37 1.20
CA GLY A 159 -5.48 -4.79 0.87
C GLY A 159 -6.79 -5.43 1.32
N PHE A 160 -7.43 -6.12 0.38
CA PHE A 160 -8.58 -6.99 0.61
C PHE A 160 -8.15 -8.46 0.75
N ASN A 161 -8.92 -9.23 1.53
CA ASN A 161 -8.66 -10.64 1.81
C ASN A 161 -9.06 -11.54 0.63
N LEU A 162 -8.08 -12.03 -0.13
CA LEU A 162 -8.31 -13.03 -1.17
C LEU A 162 -8.32 -14.44 -0.59
N ALA A 163 -7.40 -14.72 0.35
CA ALA A 163 -7.18 -16.04 0.91
C ALA A 163 -8.46 -16.69 1.47
N ARG A 164 -9.38 -15.90 2.04
CA ARG A 164 -10.63 -16.41 2.64
C ARG A 164 -11.88 -16.14 1.81
N SER A 165 -11.75 -15.54 0.64
CA SER A 165 -12.88 -15.19 -0.24
C SER A 165 -13.71 -16.40 -0.73
N ASN A 166 -13.14 -17.60 -0.67
CA ASN A 166 -13.79 -18.88 -1.00
C ASN A 166 -14.06 -19.76 0.25
N GLY A 167 -13.89 -19.21 1.46
CA GLY A 167 -14.00 -19.93 2.74
C GLY A 167 -15.37 -19.83 3.41
N THR A 168 -15.43 -20.16 4.71
CA THR A 168 -16.66 -20.20 5.53
C THR A 168 -17.46 -18.91 5.54
N TYR A 169 -16.79 -17.76 5.43
CA TYR A 169 -17.41 -16.44 5.42
C TYR A 169 -17.58 -15.89 3.99
N GLY A 170 -17.00 -16.55 2.99
CA GLY A 170 -17.14 -16.27 1.56
C GLY A 170 -16.98 -14.79 1.21
N ASP A 171 -18.00 -14.24 0.54
CA ASP A 171 -18.08 -12.85 0.12
C ASP A 171 -17.98 -11.84 1.28
N VAL A 172 -18.28 -12.21 2.52
CA VAL A 172 -18.24 -11.25 3.65
C VAL A 172 -16.81 -10.80 3.95
N ASP A 173 -15.83 -11.71 3.89
CA ASP A 173 -14.42 -11.41 4.17
C ASP A 173 -13.83 -10.47 3.10
N LEU A 174 -14.25 -10.64 1.84
CA LEU A 174 -13.78 -9.85 0.70
C LEU A 174 -14.56 -8.53 0.54
N LEU A 175 -15.89 -8.59 0.56
CA LEU A 175 -16.78 -7.48 0.16
C LEU A 175 -17.27 -6.64 1.34
N GLY A 176 -17.28 -7.19 2.56
CA GLY A 176 -17.66 -6.46 3.77
C GLY A 176 -16.84 -5.17 3.99
N PRO A 177 -15.49 -5.23 3.89
CA PRO A 177 -14.60 -4.07 3.99
C PRO A 177 -14.78 -2.98 2.93
N VAL A 178 -15.42 -3.26 1.78
CA VAL A 178 -15.39 -2.36 0.61
C VAL A 178 -15.97 -0.99 0.92
N GLU A 179 -17.16 -0.93 1.51
CA GLU A 179 -17.82 0.33 1.83
C GLU A 179 -17.07 1.16 2.88
N PRO A 180 -16.67 0.62 4.06
CA PRO A 180 -15.92 1.42 5.03
C PRO A 180 -14.53 1.81 4.52
N ALA A 181 -13.85 0.98 3.71
CA ALA A 181 -12.59 1.35 3.06
C ALA A 181 -12.79 2.52 2.09
N CYS A 182 -13.79 2.43 1.21
CA CYS A 182 -14.16 3.52 0.31
C CYS A 182 -14.40 4.84 1.05
N ARG A 183 -15.17 4.80 2.13
CA ARG A 183 -15.50 5.99 2.93
C ARG A 183 -14.25 6.66 3.51
N ALA A 184 -13.27 5.87 3.94
CA ALA A 184 -12.04 6.37 4.53
C ALA A 184 -11.02 6.87 3.49
N LEU A 185 -11.13 6.38 2.25
CA LEU A 185 -10.18 6.63 1.16
C LEU A 185 -10.73 7.58 0.06
N SER A 186 -11.88 8.21 0.30
CA SER A 186 -12.54 9.10 -0.64
C SER A 186 -11.95 10.51 -0.72
N ASN A 187 -11.04 10.88 0.19
CA ASN A 187 -10.47 12.22 0.30
C ASN A 187 -9.18 12.37 -0.52
N ASP A 188 -9.14 11.78 -1.72
CA ASP A 188 -7.96 11.69 -2.60
C ASP A 188 -6.70 11.07 -1.96
N ASN A 189 -6.90 10.34 -0.85
CA ASN A 189 -5.86 9.61 -0.14
C ASN A 189 -5.71 8.16 -0.62
N LEU A 190 -6.43 7.73 -1.65
CA LEU A 190 -6.21 6.45 -2.32
C LEU A 190 -5.05 6.52 -3.34
N LEU A 191 -4.16 5.52 -3.31
CA LEU A 191 -3.24 5.19 -4.40
C LEU A 191 -3.84 4.09 -5.26
N TYR A 192 -3.94 2.89 -4.68
CA TYR A 192 -4.37 1.68 -5.34
C TYR A 192 -5.10 0.78 -4.34
N TRP A 193 -5.75 -0.24 -4.86
CA TRP A 193 -6.27 -1.37 -4.10
C TRP A 193 -5.31 -2.56 -4.22
N GLU A 194 -5.39 -3.52 -3.31
CA GLU A 194 -4.70 -4.80 -3.40
C GLU A 194 -5.70 -5.91 -3.05
N ILE A 195 -5.59 -7.09 -3.66
CA ILE A 195 -6.46 -8.25 -3.37
C ILE A 195 -5.58 -9.49 -3.20
N GLY A 196 -5.33 -9.89 -1.95
CA GLY A 196 -4.43 -10.99 -1.60
C GLY A 196 -2.96 -10.56 -1.49
N ASN A 197 -2.22 -11.23 -0.61
CA ASN A 197 -0.80 -11.00 -0.32
C ASN A 197 -0.01 -12.29 -0.55
N GLU A 198 1.13 -12.22 -1.24
CA GLU A 198 2.04 -13.37 -1.44
C GLU A 198 1.27 -14.61 -1.92
N VAL A 199 0.48 -14.42 -2.97
CA VAL A 199 -0.47 -15.43 -3.47
C VAL A 199 0.22 -16.71 -3.92
N ASP A 200 1.49 -16.62 -4.29
CA ASP A 200 2.36 -17.74 -4.64
C ASP A 200 2.54 -18.73 -3.48
N VAL A 201 2.40 -18.31 -2.22
CA VAL A 201 2.48 -19.20 -1.06
C VAL A 201 1.14 -19.81 -0.62
N TYR A 202 0.04 -19.52 -1.32
CA TYR A 202 -1.30 -19.95 -0.89
C TYR A 202 -1.50 -21.47 -0.87
N ALA A 203 -0.82 -22.21 -1.75
CA ALA A 203 -0.89 -23.67 -1.81
C ALA A 203 0.20 -24.37 -0.96
N GLN A 204 0.94 -23.63 -0.13
CA GLN A 204 2.14 -24.14 0.53
C GLN A 204 1.98 -24.35 2.04
N GLY A 205 2.71 -25.35 2.53
CA GLY A 205 2.86 -25.61 3.95
C GLY A 205 1.62 -26.20 4.63
N ARG A 206 1.74 -26.40 5.94
CA ARG A 206 0.70 -27.04 6.77
C ARG A 206 -0.61 -26.25 6.85
N PHE A 207 -0.55 -24.94 6.62
CA PHE A 207 -1.66 -24.00 6.77
C PHE A 207 -2.06 -23.33 5.45
N ALA A 208 -1.76 -24.00 4.34
CA ALA A 208 -2.16 -23.59 3.00
C ALA A 208 -3.65 -23.23 2.95
N VAL A 209 -3.95 -22.11 2.29
CA VAL A 209 -5.32 -21.61 2.09
C VAL A 209 -5.92 -22.12 0.78
N ARG A 210 -5.11 -22.75 -0.07
CA ARG A 210 -5.54 -23.44 -1.29
C ARG A 210 -5.11 -24.90 -1.25
N ALA A 211 -5.88 -25.74 -1.94
CA ALA A 211 -5.59 -27.16 -2.04
C ALA A 211 -4.33 -27.41 -2.89
N PRO A 212 -3.63 -28.54 -2.70
CA PRO A 212 -2.54 -28.94 -3.58
C PRO A 212 -3.00 -28.98 -5.06
N GLY A 213 -2.16 -28.45 -5.94
CA GLY A 213 -2.46 -28.34 -7.38
C GLY A 213 -3.18 -27.05 -7.78
N TRP A 214 -3.47 -26.14 -6.85
CA TRP A 214 -3.78 -24.75 -7.19
C TRP A 214 -2.52 -24.09 -7.77
N ASP A 215 -2.67 -23.50 -8.95
CA ASP A 215 -1.58 -22.99 -9.79
C ASP A 215 -1.88 -21.56 -10.27
N GLU A 216 -1.09 -21.05 -11.22
CA GLU A 216 -1.21 -19.71 -11.76
C GLU A 216 -2.54 -19.48 -12.51
N ALA A 217 -3.11 -20.53 -13.09
CA ALA A 217 -4.43 -20.46 -13.72
C ALA A 217 -5.54 -20.37 -12.67
N GLY A 218 -5.42 -21.14 -11.60
CA GLY A 218 -6.27 -21.03 -10.41
C GLY A 218 -6.24 -19.62 -9.82
N PHE A 219 -5.04 -19.05 -9.64
CA PHE A 219 -4.87 -17.68 -9.19
C PHE A 219 -5.52 -16.67 -10.13
N THR A 220 -5.22 -16.76 -11.43
CA THR A 220 -5.72 -15.80 -12.43
C THR A 220 -7.24 -15.76 -12.45
N HIS A 221 -7.88 -16.92 -12.46
CA HIS A 221 -9.33 -17.03 -12.42
C HIS A 221 -9.91 -16.44 -11.13
N GLU A 222 -9.30 -16.76 -9.98
CA GLU A 222 -9.78 -16.33 -8.69
C GLU A 222 -9.65 -14.81 -8.49
N TRP A 223 -8.52 -14.24 -8.90
CA TRP A 223 -8.26 -12.82 -8.79
C TRP A 223 -9.18 -12.00 -9.69
N LEU A 224 -9.40 -12.42 -10.93
CA LEU A 224 -10.37 -11.78 -11.84
C LEU A 224 -11.79 -11.83 -11.27
N ASN A 225 -12.20 -12.97 -10.71
CA ASN A 225 -13.51 -13.08 -10.07
C ASN A 225 -13.62 -12.17 -8.83
N ALA A 226 -12.57 -12.08 -8.01
CA ALA A 226 -12.54 -11.21 -6.84
C ALA A 226 -12.58 -9.73 -7.23
N SER A 227 -11.73 -9.28 -8.16
CA SER A 227 -11.65 -7.88 -8.59
C SER A 227 -12.96 -7.40 -9.22
N ARG A 228 -13.64 -8.25 -10.02
CA ARG A 228 -14.96 -7.95 -10.57
C ARG A 228 -16.05 -7.80 -9.51
N ARG A 229 -16.07 -8.68 -8.49
CA ARG A 229 -17.00 -8.58 -7.37
C ARG A 229 -16.76 -7.33 -6.52
N VAL A 230 -15.49 -7.01 -6.25
CA VAL A 230 -15.11 -5.77 -5.54
C VAL A 230 -15.55 -4.54 -6.35
N ARG A 231 -15.33 -4.53 -7.68
CA ARG A 231 -15.81 -3.47 -8.57
C ARG A 231 -17.31 -3.26 -8.46
N ALA A 232 -18.08 -4.35 -8.61
CA ALA A 232 -19.54 -4.28 -8.52
C ALA A 232 -20.02 -3.73 -7.16
N ARG A 233 -19.39 -4.17 -6.05
CA ARG A 233 -19.71 -3.64 -4.72
C ARG A 233 -19.33 -2.17 -4.57
N MET A 234 -18.23 -1.73 -5.19
CA MET A 234 -17.82 -0.32 -5.21
C MET A 234 -18.74 0.54 -6.07
N ASP A 235 -19.21 0.06 -7.22
CA ASP A 235 -20.18 0.77 -8.07
C ASP A 235 -21.47 1.08 -7.28
N GLU A 236 -21.89 0.17 -6.39
CA GLU A 236 -23.04 0.37 -5.52
C GLU A 236 -22.75 1.29 -4.32
N ALA A 237 -21.60 1.11 -3.65
CA ALA A 237 -21.27 1.77 -2.39
C ALA A 237 -20.64 3.16 -2.55
N CYS A 238 -19.81 3.32 -3.56
CA CYS A 238 -18.83 4.40 -3.73
C CYS A 238 -18.44 4.56 -5.21
N PRO A 239 -19.39 4.93 -6.09
CA PRO A 239 -19.15 5.01 -7.53
C PRO A 239 -18.01 5.95 -7.92
N ASP A 240 -17.72 6.98 -7.12
CA ASP A 240 -16.60 7.91 -7.34
C ASP A 240 -15.23 7.22 -7.29
N LEU A 241 -15.10 6.14 -6.52
CA LEU A 241 -13.87 5.33 -6.42
C LEU A 241 -13.88 4.12 -7.37
N ALA A 242 -15.01 3.80 -7.99
CA ALA A 242 -15.15 2.69 -8.95
C ALA A 242 -14.78 3.08 -10.39
N THR A 243 -14.42 4.35 -10.62
CA THR A 243 -14.01 4.87 -11.93
C THR A 243 -12.76 4.16 -12.46
N GLY A 244 -12.57 4.17 -13.79
CA GLY A 244 -11.35 3.59 -14.40
C GLY A 244 -10.04 4.24 -13.96
N GLU A 245 -10.07 5.44 -13.36
CA GLU A 245 -8.90 6.11 -12.81
C GLU A 245 -8.58 5.65 -11.38
N LYS A 246 -9.59 5.44 -10.55
CA LYS A 246 -9.43 5.13 -9.12
C LYS A 246 -9.54 3.62 -8.80
N PHE A 247 -10.23 2.86 -9.63
CA PHE A 247 -10.32 1.41 -9.54
C PHE A 247 -9.10 0.75 -10.18
N LYS A 248 -7.95 0.97 -9.53
CA LYS A 248 -6.65 0.46 -9.97
C LYS A 248 -6.02 -0.37 -8.88
N PHE A 249 -5.50 -1.53 -9.27
CA PHE A 249 -4.86 -2.46 -8.36
C PHE A 249 -3.35 -2.38 -8.45
N TRP A 250 -2.72 -2.40 -7.28
CA TRP A 250 -1.39 -2.94 -7.13
C TRP A 250 -1.57 -4.46 -7.08
N LEU A 251 -1.18 -5.17 -8.16
CA LEU A 251 -1.26 -6.63 -8.17
C LEU A 251 -0.52 -7.19 -6.95
N PRO A 252 -1.04 -8.31 -6.39
CA PRO A 252 -0.50 -8.90 -5.16
C PRO A 252 1.01 -9.03 -5.22
N SER A 253 1.66 -8.80 -4.08
CA SER A 253 3.08 -9.12 -4.02
C SER A 253 3.26 -10.63 -4.17
N TYR A 254 4.28 -11.02 -4.93
CA TYR A 254 4.81 -12.39 -4.91
C TYR A 254 5.89 -12.47 -3.84
N GLY A 255 5.80 -13.47 -2.95
CA GLY A 255 6.58 -13.54 -1.72
C GLY A 255 7.84 -14.41 -1.79
N ASP A 256 7.85 -15.49 -2.57
CA ASP A 256 8.99 -16.40 -2.67
C ASP A 256 9.25 -16.84 -4.13
N PRO A 257 10.26 -16.28 -4.80
CA PRO A 257 10.58 -16.66 -6.18
C PRO A 257 11.09 -18.10 -6.33
N SER A 258 11.38 -18.79 -5.22
CA SER A 258 11.91 -20.16 -5.22
C SER A 258 10.84 -21.25 -5.11
N ASN A 259 9.58 -20.86 -4.95
CA ASN A 259 8.50 -21.81 -4.68
C ASN A 259 7.87 -22.46 -5.92
N GLY A 260 8.33 -22.07 -7.11
CA GLY A 260 7.90 -22.65 -8.39
C GLY A 260 6.64 -22.04 -8.98
N PHE A 261 6.06 -21.01 -8.36
CA PHE A 261 4.98 -20.22 -8.94
C PHE A 261 5.54 -19.25 -9.99
N ASP A 262 5.11 -19.40 -11.24
CA ASP A 262 5.57 -18.55 -12.35
C ASP A 262 4.79 -17.22 -12.35
N THR A 263 5.43 -16.14 -11.92
CA THR A 263 4.82 -14.82 -11.82
C THR A 263 4.48 -14.18 -13.18
N ILE A 264 5.02 -14.72 -14.28
CA ILE A 264 4.70 -14.29 -15.65
C ILE A 264 3.45 -14.98 -16.17
N ARG A 265 3.21 -16.24 -15.77
CA ARG A 265 2.11 -17.03 -16.28
C ARG A 265 0.72 -16.39 -16.08
N PRO A 266 0.38 -15.73 -14.95
CA PRO A 266 -0.88 -15.01 -14.83
C PRO A 266 -1.09 -13.93 -15.90
N TRP A 267 -0.03 -13.26 -16.34
CA TRP A 267 -0.10 -12.27 -17.42
C TRP A 267 -0.43 -12.90 -18.76
N GLU A 268 0.19 -14.04 -19.09
CA GLU A 268 -0.14 -14.80 -20.30
C GLU A 268 -1.59 -15.31 -20.29
N LEU A 269 -2.11 -15.59 -19.09
CA LEU A 269 -3.48 -16.03 -18.84
C LEU A 269 -4.49 -14.88 -18.73
N GLY A 270 -4.05 -13.62 -18.86
CA GLY A 270 -4.94 -12.48 -18.92
C GLY A 270 -5.35 -11.91 -17.56
N ILE A 271 -4.48 -11.94 -16.54
CA ILE A 271 -4.74 -11.33 -15.22
C ILE A 271 -5.19 -9.86 -15.30
N ASP A 272 -4.75 -9.12 -16.33
CA ASP A 272 -5.14 -7.73 -16.59
C ASP A 272 -6.12 -7.58 -17.78
N GLU A 273 -6.93 -8.59 -18.07
CA GLU A 273 -7.93 -8.52 -19.16
C GLU A 273 -8.96 -7.40 -18.95
N ASP A 274 -9.19 -7.00 -17.70
CA ASP A 274 -10.08 -5.88 -17.34
C ASP A 274 -9.36 -4.51 -17.33
N GLY A 275 -8.04 -4.46 -17.58
CA GLY A 275 -7.25 -3.23 -17.63
C GLY A 275 -7.23 -2.46 -16.31
N VAL A 276 -7.23 -3.17 -15.18
CA VAL A 276 -7.33 -2.62 -13.82
C VAL A 276 -6.02 -2.64 -13.06
N VAL A 277 -5.00 -3.33 -13.56
CA VAL A 277 -3.70 -3.37 -12.92
C VAL A 277 -2.95 -2.07 -13.23
N ALA A 278 -2.48 -1.40 -12.19
CA ALA A 278 -1.61 -0.24 -12.32
C ALA A 278 -0.13 -0.64 -12.20
N GLU A 279 0.18 -1.45 -11.20
CA GLU A 279 1.54 -1.87 -10.87
C GLU A 279 1.53 -3.33 -10.41
N ALA A 280 2.68 -4.01 -10.48
CA ALA A 280 2.90 -5.32 -9.89
C ALA A 280 4.01 -5.25 -8.85
N SER A 281 3.81 -5.96 -7.74
CA SER A 281 4.77 -6.01 -6.62
C SER A 281 5.43 -7.39 -6.52
N GLY A 282 6.65 -7.42 -6.02
CA GLY A 282 7.37 -8.63 -5.63
C GLY A 282 8.33 -8.31 -4.50
N HIS A 283 8.57 -9.28 -3.62
CA HIS A 283 9.47 -9.15 -2.47
C HIS A 283 10.82 -9.85 -2.70
#